data_AF-A0A2U1MZP8-F1
#
_entry.id   AF-A0A2U1MZP8-F1
#
_cell.length_a   1.000
_cell.length_b   1.000
_cell.length_c   1.000
_cell.angle_alpha   90.00
_cell.angle_beta   90.00
_cell.angle_gamma   90.00
#
_symmetry.space_group_name_H-M   'P 1'
#
loop_
_entity.id
_entity.type
_entity.pdbx_description
1 polymer ?
#
loop_
_entity_poly.entity_id
_entity_poly.type
_entity_poly.pdbx_seq_one_letter_code
_entity_poly.pdbx_strand_id
1 'polypeptide(L)'
;MIVVQVATLFHIGTTKYHPPIPDHLSSEAKDAKDFLLKCLEGEPNLRPGASELLQHPFVTAVYNETHHVFRASVIWSVFLHEASLI
;
A
#
# COMPACT_ATOMS: atom_id res chain seq x y z
N MET A 1 -26.75 -16.14 -6.60
CA MET A 1 -25.83 -15.13 -6.01
C MET A 1 -24.86 -15.67 -4.95
N ILE A 2 -25.00 -16.91 -4.45
CA ILE A 2 -24.17 -17.43 -3.32
C ILE A 2 -22.87 -18.12 -3.79
N VAL A 3 -22.84 -18.68 -5.00
CA VAL A 3 -21.70 -19.45 -5.53
C VAL A 3 -20.41 -18.63 -5.76
N VAL A 4 -20.51 -17.32 -6.02
CA VAL A 4 -19.32 -16.47 -6.24
C VAL A 4 -18.54 -16.26 -4.92
N GLN A 5 -19.24 -16.17 -3.78
CA GLN A 5 -18.58 -15.93 -2.49
C GLN A 5 -17.74 -17.14 -2.05
N VAL A 6 -18.26 -18.36 -2.20
CA VAL A 6 -17.54 -19.58 -1.78
C VAL A 6 -16.32 -19.85 -2.66
N ALA A 7 -16.43 -19.65 -3.97
CA ALA A 7 -15.30 -19.81 -4.89
C ALA A 7 -14.17 -18.80 -4.59
N THR A 8 -14.53 -17.54 -4.32
CA THR A 8 -13.56 -16.50 -3.93
C THR A 8 -12.92 -16.80 -2.57
N LEU A 9 -13.71 -17.18 -1.56
CA LEU A 9 -13.20 -17.56 -0.25
C LEU A 9 -12.27 -18.77 -0.33
N PHE A 10 -12.64 -19.78 -1.11
CA PHE A 10 -11.81 -20.97 -1.34
C PHE A 10 -10.50 -20.60 -2.04
N HIS A 11 -10.55 -19.74 -3.06
CA HIS A 11 -9.35 -19.26 -3.73
C HIS A 11 -8.42 -18.54 -2.74
N ILE A 12 -8.94 -17.58 -1.97
CA ILE A 12 -8.17 -16.85 -0.94
C ILE A 12 -7.56 -17.80 0.10
N GLY A 13 -8.32 -18.79 0.58
CA GLY A 13 -7.86 -19.75 1.60
C GLY A 13 -6.86 -20.79 1.09
N THR A 14 -6.73 -20.96 -0.24
CA THR A 14 -5.85 -21.96 -0.85
C THR A 14 -4.64 -21.33 -1.55
N THR A 15 -4.71 -20.06 -1.95
CA THR A 15 -3.57 -19.34 -2.51
C THR A 15 -2.59 -18.97 -1.41
N LYS A 16 -1.33 -19.43 -1.55
CA LYS A 16 -0.23 -19.07 -0.62
C LYS A 16 0.34 -17.67 -0.85
N TYR A 17 -0.09 -16.99 -1.91
CA TYR A 17 0.50 -15.74 -2.38
C TYR A 17 -0.58 -14.70 -2.65
N HIS A 18 -0.19 -13.43 -2.59
CA HIS A 18 -1.03 -12.33 -2.98
C HIS A 18 -1.43 -12.44 -4.47
N PRO A 19 -2.58 -11.87 -4.89
CA PRO A 19 -2.91 -11.77 -6.30
C PRO A 19 -1.79 -11.02 -7.06
N PRO A 20 -1.60 -11.29 -8.36
CA PRO A 20 -0.54 -10.66 -9.13
C PRO A 20 -0.68 -9.13 -9.09
N ILE A 21 0.43 -8.45 -8.76
CA ILE A 21 0.47 -6.98 -8.74
C ILE A 21 0.46 -6.50 -10.20
N PRO A 22 -0.43 -5.57 -10.58
CA PRO A 22 -0.51 -5.07 -11.96
C PRO A 22 0.82 -4.52 -12.49
N ASP A 23 1.08 -4.74 -13.79
CA ASP A 23 2.30 -4.26 -14.45
C ASP A 23 2.21 -2.79 -14.90
N HIS A 24 1.00 -2.25 -15.04
CA HIS A 24 0.73 -0.89 -15.54
C HIS A 24 0.82 0.19 -14.47
N LEU A 25 1.85 0.08 -13.65
CA LEU A 25 2.16 1.00 -12.57
C LEU A 25 3.11 2.08 -13.16
N SER A 26 2.84 3.38 -12.90
CA SER A 26 3.69 4.52 -13.34
C SER A 26 5.17 4.40 -12.91
N SER A 27 6.03 5.34 -13.30
CA SER A 27 7.45 5.38 -12.92
C SER A 27 7.69 5.28 -11.41
N GLU A 28 6.89 5.98 -10.61
CA GLU A 28 6.88 5.96 -9.13
C GLU A 28 6.36 4.63 -8.59
N ALA A 29 5.63 3.92 -9.43
CA ALA A 29 4.96 2.71 -9.05
C ALA A 29 5.80 1.44 -9.32
N LYS A 30 7.01 1.59 -9.88
CA LYS A 30 8.06 0.55 -9.74
C LYS A 30 8.49 0.40 -8.28
N ASP A 31 8.76 1.52 -7.59
CA ASP A 31 9.12 1.48 -6.17
C ASP A 31 7.94 1.04 -5.31
N ALA A 32 6.71 1.41 -5.68
CA ALA A 32 5.49 0.90 -5.05
C ALA A 32 5.33 -0.62 -5.22
N LYS A 33 5.54 -1.13 -6.44
CA LYS A 33 5.48 -2.56 -6.73
C LYS A 33 6.53 -3.33 -5.94
N ASP A 34 7.77 -2.84 -5.90
CA ASP A 34 8.85 -3.45 -5.12
C ASP A 34 8.54 -3.45 -3.62
N PHE A 35 8.03 -2.33 -3.09
CA PHE A 35 7.61 -2.22 -1.69
C PHE A 35 6.50 -3.22 -1.34
N LEU A 36 5.48 -3.34 -2.19
CA LEU A 36 4.36 -4.27 -1.99
C LEU A 36 4.83 -5.72 -2.03
N LEU A 37 5.73 -6.10 -2.93
CA LEU A 37 6.30 -7.44 -2.98
C LEU A 37 7.02 -7.79 -1.67
N LYS A 38 7.80 -6.86 -1.12
CA LYS A 38 8.48 -7.05 0.18
C LYS A 38 7.48 -7.17 1.34
N CYS A 39 6.43 -6.35 1.36
CA CYS A 39 5.38 -6.42 2.38
C CYS A 39 4.62 -7.75 2.34
N LEU A 40 4.35 -8.25 1.13
CA LEU A 40 3.52 -9.41 0.86
C LEU A 40 4.34 -10.71 0.72
N GLU A 41 5.61 -10.70 1.16
CA GLU A 41 6.45 -11.89 1.19
C GLU A 41 5.75 -12.99 1.99
N GLY A 42 5.49 -14.11 1.31
CA GLY A 42 4.69 -15.22 1.83
C GLY A 42 5.47 -16.07 2.84
N GLU A 43 6.79 -16.14 2.69
CA GLU A 43 7.67 -16.80 3.65
C GLU A 43 7.96 -15.86 4.84
N PRO A 44 7.45 -16.13 6.06
CA PRO A 44 7.59 -15.20 7.18
C PRO A 44 9.03 -14.87 7.53
N ASN A 45 9.95 -15.82 7.34
CA ASN A 45 11.37 -15.65 7.63
C ASN A 45 12.11 -14.76 6.64
N LEU A 46 11.54 -14.57 5.43
CA LEU A 46 12.11 -13.69 4.40
C LEU A 46 11.46 -12.31 4.40
N ARG A 47 10.34 -12.13 5.11
CA ARG A 47 9.63 -10.85 5.19
C ARG A 47 10.45 -9.83 5.99
N PRO A 48 10.83 -8.69 5.40
CA PRO A 48 11.58 -7.66 6.12
C PRO A 48 10.77 -7.09 7.29
N GLY A 49 11.48 -6.64 8.32
CA GLY A 49 10.87 -6.00 9.48
C GLY A 49 10.25 -4.66 9.12
N ALA A 50 9.28 -4.20 9.91
CA ALA A 50 8.61 -2.92 9.68
C ALA A 50 9.62 -1.75 9.64
N SER A 51 10.64 -1.76 10.48
CA SER A 51 11.70 -0.75 10.50
C SER A 51 12.50 -0.70 9.19
N GLU A 52 12.71 -1.84 8.53
CA GLU A 52 13.43 -1.93 7.26
C GLU A 52 12.54 -1.51 6.09
N LEU A 53 11.27 -1.94 6.10
CA LEU A 53 10.27 -1.53 5.11
C LEU A 53 10.05 0.00 5.12
N LEU A 54 10.05 0.62 6.30
CA LEU A 54 9.88 2.08 6.44
C LEU A 54 11.06 2.89 5.86
N GLN A 55 12.21 2.26 5.61
CA GLN A 55 13.36 2.90 4.95
C GLN A 55 13.27 2.83 3.41
N HIS A 56 12.29 2.11 2.86
CA HIS A 56 12.15 1.91 1.43
C HIS A 56 11.93 3.22 0.66
N PRO A 57 12.51 3.42 -0.55
CA PRO A 57 12.31 4.62 -1.36
C PRO A 57 10.84 4.99 -1.59
N PHE A 58 9.95 4.02 -1.71
CA PHE A 58 8.50 4.28 -1.78
C PHE A 58 7.95 5.09 -0.59
N VAL A 59 8.49 4.86 0.61
CA VAL A 59 8.07 5.52 1.85
C VAL A 59 8.91 6.77 2.13
N THR A 60 10.20 6.71 1.83
CA THR A 60 11.18 7.77 2.16
C THR A 60 11.37 8.81 1.07
N ALA A 61 10.96 8.53 -0.17
CA ALA A 61 11.01 9.52 -1.23
C ALA A 61 10.13 10.71 -0.85
N VAL A 62 10.76 11.87 -0.69
CA VAL A 62 10.09 13.15 -0.73
C VAL A 62 9.66 13.32 -2.19
N TYR A 63 8.38 13.08 -2.47
CA TYR A 63 7.82 13.21 -3.81
C TYR A 63 8.14 14.59 -4.40
N ASN A 64 8.94 14.65 -5.46
CA ASN A 64 8.99 15.84 -6.31
C ASN A 64 7.67 15.94 -7.07
N GLU A 65 6.77 16.73 -6.49
CA GLU A 65 5.72 17.55 -7.12
C GLU A 65 4.86 16.84 -8.17
N THR A 66 3.74 16.23 -7.78
CA THR A 66 2.41 16.78 -8.15
C THR A 66 1.29 16.32 -7.20
N HIS A 67 1.50 15.29 -6.37
CA HIS A 67 0.50 14.74 -5.45
C HIS A 67 0.57 15.30 -4.01
N HIS A 68 1.49 16.22 -3.72
CA HIS A 68 1.55 16.89 -2.41
C HIS A 68 0.30 17.76 -2.15
N VAL A 69 -0.38 18.23 -3.21
CA VAL A 69 -1.65 18.98 -3.08
C VAL A 69 -2.72 18.11 -2.39
N PHE A 70 -2.78 16.81 -2.67
CA PHE A 70 -3.79 15.93 -2.09
C PHE A 70 -3.47 15.56 -0.63
N ARG A 71 -2.20 15.26 -0.31
CA ARG A 71 -1.78 14.94 1.07
C ARG A 71 -1.79 16.17 1.99
N ALA A 72 -1.32 17.31 1.49
CA ALA A 72 -1.47 18.57 2.20
C ALA A 72 -2.96 18.82 2.44
N SER A 73 -3.81 18.76 1.41
CA SER A 73 -5.26 18.98 1.58
C SER A 73 -5.88 18.10 2.67
N VAL A 74 -5.53 16.81 2.76
CA VAL A 74 -6.01 15.92 3.83
C VAL A 74 -5.48 16.34 5.20
N ILE A 75 -4.18 16.63 5.33
CA ILE A 75 -3.57 17.07 6.60
C ILE A 75 -4.16 18.41 7.06
N TRP A 76 -4.21 19.41 6.18
CA TRP A 76 -4.85 20.71 6.44
C TRP A 76 -6.34 20.55 6.77
N SER A 77 -7.07 19.62 6.12
CA SER A 77 -8.48 19.33 6.43
C SER A 77 -8.67 18.73 7.81
N VAL A 78 -7.79 17.82 8.24
CA VAL A 78 -7.82 17.24 9.59
C VAL A 78 -7.54 18.32 10.65
N PHE A 79 -6.52 19.16 10.42
CA PHE A 79 -6.22 20.28 11.32
C PHE A 79 -7.33 21.34 11.37
N LEU A 80 -8.02 21.63 10.26
CA LEU A 80 -9.16 22.55 10.20
C LEU A 80 -10.38 22.03 10.97
N HIS A 81 -10.63 20.71 10.95
CA HIS A 81 -11.74 20.11 11.67
C HIS A 81 -11.52 20.12 13.19
N GLU A 82 -10.28 19.93 13.66
CA GLU A 82 -9.94 20.02 15.09
C GLU A 82 -9.94 21.47 15.60
N ALA A 83 -9.58 22.45 14.76
CA ALA A 83 -9.59 23.87 15.12
C ALA A 83 -11.00 24.50 15.23
N SER A 84 -12.07 23.82 14.78
CA SER A 84 -13.45 24.27 15.00
C SER A 84 -14.07 23.79 16.32
N LEU A 85 -13.34 22.99 17.09
CA LEU A 85 -13.76 22.47 18.40
C LEU A 85 -13.04 23.16 19.58
N ILE A 86 -12.36 24.28 19.32
CA ILE A 86 -11.73 25.18 20.31
C ILE A 86 -12.25 26.59 20.07
#